data_AF-A0A4S8L1L4-F1
#
_entry.id   AF-A0A4S8L1L4-F1
#
_cell.length_a   1.000
_cell.length_b   1.000
_cell.length_c   1.000
_cell.angle_alpha   90.00
_cell.angle_beta   90.00
_cell.angle_gamma   90.00
#
_symmetry.space_group_name_H-M   'P 1'
#
loop_
_entity.id
_entity.type
_entity.pdbx_description
1 polymer ?
#
loop_
_entity_poly.entity_id
_entity_poly.type
_entity_poly.pdbx_seq_one_letter_code
_entity_poly.pdbx_strand_id
1 'polypeptide(L)'
;NIIKHFKNLGKQDQLPEYEVLLRHAKNITKRYITLESYEQALSPNDSDSPLRLDHHKFPIGTLFESCNSVRRHDSEDDVSMNTTHTFTEGEDFTGDHVLANSILFMWEYSLWVELDYAVPEGDIGRVWEIMKIWVFIFAGSSNSNYRDLLLDMYCFKDLKDAIWNNWLVNVEGELGNWMADDLLQEHYNHWFEANLQKSNGNFDEQLHIFRSHRSMGHAATNLFDKGIQQLKSSSLAAFLDKHTDLVETLQEIRILSQCTQATGSPNINESLTPSPIQPVHDSIHIPIPSNPDDSSTLEGSTDGDDNSSSDDSQLDSDEAAGTKEDKTNLYKFKSSTGRLSDDWMDDAELQEMLGDEEADEEENSG
;
A
#
# COMPACT_ATOMS: atom_id res chain seq x y z
N ASN A 1 -19.25 -14.13 -15.26
CA ASN A 1 -19.56 -14.30 -13.82
C ASN A 1 -19.05 -15.66 -13.37
N ILE A 2 -17.83 -15.71 -12.82
CA ILE A 2 -17.13 -16.95 -12.44
C ILE A 2 -17.82 -17.67 -11.27
N ILE A 3 -18.38 -16.91 -10.32
CA ILE A 3 -19.12 -17.44 -9.18
C ILE A 3 -20.34 -18.24 -9.66
N LYS A 4 -21.09 -17.72 -10.64
CA LYS A 4 -22.23 -18.43 -11.23
C LYS A 4 -21.81 -19.73 -11.92
N HIS A 5 -20.65 -19.74 -12.58
CA HIS A 5 -20.11 -20.93 -13.24
C HIS A 5 -19.80 -22.04 -12.21
N PHE A 6 -19.03 -21.73 -11.17
CA PHE A 6 -18.72 -22.71 -10.11
C PHE A 6 -19.95 -23.15 -9.31
N LYS A 7 -20.91 -22.25 -9.06
CA LYS A 7 -22.21 -22.64 -8.47
C LYS A 7 -22.95 -23.66 -9.33
N ASN A 8 -22.90 -23.52 -10.66
CA ASN A 8 -23.54 -24.47 -11.57
C ASN A 8 -22.80 -25.82 -11.62
N LEU A 9 -21.46 -25.81 -11.60
CA LEU A 9 -20.66 -27.04 -11.51
C LEU A 9 -20.94 -27.80 -10.20
N GLY A 10 -21.08 -27.07 -9.08
CA GLY A 10 -21.45 -27.67 -7.79
C GLY A 10 -22.81 -28.38 -7.82
N LYS A 11 -23.80 -27.81 -8.51
CA LYS A 11 -25.11 -28.46 -8.70
C LYS A 11 -25.04 -29.74 -9.54
N GLN A 12 -24.01 -29.88 -10.37
CA GLN A 12 -23.81 -31.04 -11.24
C GLN A 12 -22.81 -32.06 -10.65
N ASP A 13 -22.30 -31.82 -9.44
CA ASP A 13 -21.22 -32.60 -8.83
C ASP A 13 -19.97 -32.68 -9.73
N GLN A 14 -19.66 -31.57 -10.41
CA GLN A 14 -18.54 -31.43 -11.34
C GLN A 14 -17.54 -30.36 -10.88
N LEU A 15 -17.46 -30.11 -9.57
CA LEU A 15 -16.46 -29.17 -9.05
C LEU A 15 -15.06 -29.77 -9.24
N PRO A 16 -14.11 -29.00 -9.81
CA PRO A 16 -12.73 -29.46 -9.90
C PRO A 16 -12.12 -29.54 -8.50
N GLU A 17 -11.27 -30.55 -8.30
CA GLU A 17 -10.46 -30.65 -7.08
C GLU A 17 -9.52 -29.44 -6.95
N TYR A 18 -9.15 -29.12 -5.71
CA TYR A 18 -8.21 -28.05 -5.40
C TYR A 18 -6.90 -28.18 -6.19
N GLU A 19 -6.35 -29.39 -6.31
CA GLU A 19 -5.11 -29.64 -7.05
C GLU A 19 -5.23 -29.33 -8.54
N VAL A 20 -6.41 -29.51 -9.13
CA VAL A 20 -6.69 -29.15 -10.52
C VAL A 20 -6.71 -27.63 -10.67
N LEU A 21 -7.39 -26.92 -9.76
CA LEU A 21 -7.41 -25.46 -9.74
C LEU A 21 -6.01 -24.87 -9.53
N LEU A 22 -5.24 -25.41 -8.59
CA LEU A 22 -3.87 -24.98 -8.31
C LEU A 22 -2.95 -25.22 -9.51
N ARG A 23 -3.10 -26.35 -10.21
CA ARG A 23 -2.38 -26.62 -11.47
C ARG A 23 -2.74 -25.61 -12.54
N HIS A 24 -4.02 -25.27 -12.70
CA HIS A 24 -4.45 -24.25 -13.66
C HIS A 24 -3.89 -22.87 -13.30
N ALA A 25 -3.94 -22.47 -12.04
CA ALA A 25 -3.35 -21.21 -11.57
C ALA A 25 -1.85 -21.15 -11.90
N LYS A 26 -1.08 -22.19 -11.56
CA LYS A 26 0.35 -22.28 -11.91
C LYS A 26 0.60 -22.16 -13.41
N ASN A 27 -0.23 -22.79 -14.24
CA ASN A 27 -0.12 -22.71 -15.68
C ASN A 27 -0.43 -21.30 -16.21
N ILE A 28 -1.46 -20.64 -15.65
CA ILE A 28 -1.81 -19.26 -16.01
C ILE A 28 -0.67 -18.31 -15.63
N THR A 29 -0.14 -18.41 -14.40
CA THR A 29 0.98 -17.60 -13.94
C THR A 29 2.18 -17.76 -14.85
N LYS A 30 2.64 -18.99 -15.09
CA LYS A 30 3.80 -19.27 -15.95
C LYS A 30 3.61 -18.83 -17.40
N ARG A 31 2.37 -18.77 -17.87
CA ARG A 31 2.04 -18.42 -19.25
C ARG A 31 1.83 -16.92 -19.43
N TYR A 32 1.31 -16.19 -18.44
CA TYR A 32 0.83 -14.81 -18.65
C TYR A 32 1.33 -13.80 -17.63
N ILE A 33 2.11 -14.21 -16.62
CA ILE A 33 2.50 -13.36 -15.49
C ILE A 33 3.99 -13.53 -15.17
N THR A 34 4.83 -13.96 -16.13
CA THR A 34 6.28 -14.02 -15.91
C THR A 34 7.07 -13.30 -16.99
N LEU A 35 8.28 -12.84 -16.67
CA LEU A 35 9.15 -12.18 -17.63
C LEU A 35 9.56 -13.11 -18.78
N GLU A 36 9.69 -14.42 -18.53
CA GLU A 36 9.95 -15.40 -19.60
C GLU A 36 8.76 -15.55 -20.57
N SER A 37 7.54 -15.32 -20.09
CA SER A 37 6.35 -15.28 -20.95
C SER A 37 6.28 -13.96 -21.75
N TYR A 38 6.75 -12.86 -21.19
CA TYR A 38 6.91 -11.59 -21.90
C TYR A 38 7.92 -11.72 -23.04
N GLU A 39 9.10 -12.29 -22.77
CA GLU A 39 10.12 -12.55 -23.80
C GLU A 39 9.61 -13.49 -24.89
N GLN A 40 8.84 -14.52 -24.51
CA GLN A 40 8.21 -15.43 -25.47
C GLN A 40 7.22 -14.72 -26.38
N ALA A 41 6.45 -13.77 -25.85
CA ALA A 41 5.51 -13.01 -26.65
C ALA A 41 6.23 -12.12 -27.68
N LEU A 42 7.41 -11.58 -27.34
CA LEU A 42 8.23 -10.81 -28.27
C LEU A 42 8.97 -11.66 -29.31
N SER A 43 9.41 -12.86 -28.92
CA SER A 43 10.22 -13.74 -29.78
C SER A 43 9.69 -15.19 -29.74
N PRO A 44 8.56 -15.48 -30.42
CA PRO A 44 7.97 -16.82 -30.40
C PRO A 44 8.87 -17.87 -31.06
N ASN A 45 9.70 -17.48 -32.03
CA ASN A 45 10.60 -18.39 -32.76
C ASN A 45 11.84 -18.80 -31.96
N ASP A 46 12.36 -17.93 -31.07
CA ASP A 46 13.45 -18.28 -30.16
C ASP A 46 13.00 -19.23 -29.04
N SER A 47 11.68 -19.42 -28.92
CA SER A 47 11.05 -20.17 -27.83
C SER A 47 10.92 -21.68 -28.10
N ASP A 48 11.41 -22.19 -29.23
CA ASP A 48 11.43 -23.62 -29.58
C ASP A 48 12.47 -24.45 -28.80
N SER A 49 12.91 -23.95 -27.64
CA SER A 49 13.71 -24.71 -26.69
C SER A 49 12.98 -26.01 -26.30
N PRO A 50 13.59 -27.19 -26.49
CA PRO A 50 12.96 -28.50 -26.23
C PRO A 50 12.64 -28.74 -24.75
N LEU A 51 13.07 -27.84 -23.85
CA LEU A 51 12.78 -27.90 -22.42
C LEU A 51 11.43 -27.28 -22.03
N ARG A 52 10.74 -26.62 -22.97
CA ARG A 52 9.51 -25.86 -22.68
C ARG A 52 8.27 -26.73 -22.90
N LEU A 53 7.49 -26.98 -21.83
CA LEU A 53 6.27 -27.79 -21.93
C LEU A 53 5.19 -27.09 -22.76
N ASP A 54 4.46 -27.86 -23.57
CA ASP A 54 3.42 -27.37 -24.49
C ASP A 54 2.35 -26.51 -23.80
N HIS A 55 2.01 -26.81 -22.55
CA HIS A 55 1.03 -26.02 -21.79
C HIS A 55 1.56 -24.68 -21.27
N HIS A 56 2.79 -24.28 -21.60
CA HIS A 56 3.28 -22.92 -21.40
C HIS A 56 3.33 -22.12 -22.70
N LYS A 57 3.04 -22.73 -23.86
CA LYS A 57 2.95 -22.01 -25.13
C LYS A 57 1.63 -21.24 -25.23
N PHE A 58 1.67 -20.09 -25.89
CA PHE A 58 0.48 -19.32 -26.20
C PHE A 58 -0.39 -20.07 -27.22
N PRO A 59 -1.71 -20.16 -27.00
CA PRO A 59 -2.60 -20.69 -28.02
C PRO A 59 -2.57 -19.73 -29.22
N ILE A 60 -2.30 -20.27 -30.40
CA ILE A 60 -2.37 -19.48 -31.64
C ILE A 60 -3.85 -19.22 -31.94
N GLY A 61 -4.25 -17.95 -31.83
CA GLY A 61 -5.59 -17.51 -32.16
C GLY A 61 -5.82 -17.46 -33.67
N THR A 62 -7.09 -17.35 -34.08
CA THR A 62 -7.43 -16.98 -35.46
C THR A 62 -7.08 -15.52 -35.69
N LEU A 63 -6.66 -15.18 -36.92
CA LEU A 63 -6.36 -13.81 -37.31
C LEU A 63 -7.52 -12.87 -36.93
N PHE A 64 -7.21 -11.77 -36.26
CA PHE A 64 -8.22 -10.75 -35.96
C PHE A 64 -8.66 -10.06 -37.25
N GLU A 65 -9.86 -10.37 -37.72
CA GLU A 65 -10.48 -9.67 -38.83
C GLU A 65 -10.96 -8.30 -38.34
N SER A 66 -10.15 -7.26 -38.58
CA SER A 66 -10.56 -5.88 -38.32
C SER A 66 -11.88 -5.61 -39.03
N CYS A 67 -12.93 -5.33 -38.26
CA CYS A 67 -14.24 -4.95 -38.78
C CYS A 67 -14.16 -3.55 -39.44
N ASN A 68 -13.55 -3.47 -40.61
CA ASN A 68 -13.48 -2.28 -41.45
C ASN A 68 -14.82 -2.01 -42.17
N SER A 69 -15.95 -1.99 -41.45
CA SER A 69 -17.26 -1.69 -42.06
C SER A 69 -18.00 -0.48 -41.49
N VAL A 70 -17.42 0.25 -40.53
CA VAL A 70 -17.97 1.58 -40.21
C VAL A 70 -17.54 2.53 -41.30
N ARG A 71 -18.42 2.68 -42.32
CA ARG A 71 -18.41 3.78 -43.28
C ARG A 71 -18.11 5.06 -42.52
N ARG A 72 -16.91 5.60 -42.68
CA ARG A 72 -16.63 6.98 -42.30
C ARG A 72 -17.60 7.82 -43.13
N HIS A 73 -18.51 8.48 -42.46
CA HIS A 73 -19.29 9.53 -43.08
C HIS A 73 -18.29 10.63 -43.44
N ASP A 74 -18.19 10.93 -44.74
CA ASP A 74 -17.39 12.02 -45.28
C ASP A 74 -17.95 13.35 -44.72
N SER A 75 -17.42 13.80 -43.58
CA SER A 75 -17.57 15.17 -43.13
C SER A 75 -16.24 15.87 -43.37
N GLU A 76 -16.22 16.73 -44.40
CA GLU A 76 -15.06 17.43 -44.97
C GLU A 76 -14.49 18.57 -44.10
N ASP A 77 -14.49 18.46 -42.77
CA ASP A 77 -13.89 19.46 -41.88
C ASP A 77 -12.63 18.91 -41.21
N ASP A 78 -11.57 18.70 -42.01
CA ASP A 78 -10.29 18.14 -41.56
C ASP A 78 -9.35 19.25 -41.08
N VAL A 79 -9.46 19.58 -39.79
CA VAL A 79 -8.45 20.33 -39.05
C VAL A 79 -7.23 19.43 -38.91
N SER A 80 -6.14 19.81 -39.59
CA SER A 80 -4.77 19.29 -39.49
C SER A 80 -4.31 19.06 -38.04
N MET A 81 -4.74 17.95 -37.44
CA MET A 81 -4.25 17.45 -36.17
C MET A 81 -2.97 16.67 -36.44
N ASN A 82 -1.89 17.22 -35.90
CA ASN A 82 -0.53 16.71 -35.87
C ASN A 82 -0.45 15.19 -36.01
N THR A 83 0.31 14.77 -37.02
CA THR A 83 0.75 13.41 -37.34
C THR A 83 1.03 12.62 -36.06
N THR A 84 0.04 11.84 -35.62
CA THR A 84 0.17 10.93 -34.49
C THR A 84 1.27 9.94 -34.87
N HIS A 85 2.41 10.00 -34.18
CA HIS A 85 3.52 9.05 -34.34
C HIS A 85 3.00 7.64 -34.08
N THR A 86 2.55 6.98 -35.14
CA THR A 86 2.13 5.58 -35.11
C THR A 86 3.40 4.77 -35.14
N PHE A 87 3.57 3.94 -34.10
CA PHE A 87 4.70 3.03 -34.01
C PHE A 87 4.66 2.06 -35.21
N THR A 88 5.73 2.05 -36.01
CA THR A 88 5.93 1.09 -37.10
C THR A 88 6.81 -0.04 -36.59
N GLU A 89 6.28 -1.25 -36.62
CA GLU A 89 7.02 -2.47 -36.31
C GLU A 89 8.18 -2.68 -37.31
N GLY A 90 9.25 -3.32 -36.86
CA GLY A 90 10.36 -3.69 -37.75
C GLY A 90 9.92 -4.76 -38.75
N GLU A 91 10.50 -4.75 -39.96
CA GLU A 91 10.13 -5.67 -41.04
C GLU A 91 10.25 -7.17 -40.67
N ASP A 92 11.10 -7.49 -39.68
CA ASP A 92 11.37 -8.87 -39.21
C ASP A 92 10.71 -9.19 -37.85
N PHE A 93 9.84 -8.32 -37.31
CA PHE A 93 9.19 -8.58 -36.04
C PHE A 93 8.11 -9.68 -36.19
N THR A 94 8.30 -10.80 -35.51
CA THR A 94 7.35 -11.93 -35.51
C THR A 94 6.59 -12.09 -34.20
N GLY A 95 6.78 -11.20 -33.24
CA GLY A 95 6.17 -11.25 -31.92
C GLY A 95 4.76 -10.66 -31.86
N ASP A 96 4.23 -10.58 -30.65
CA ASP A 96 2.95 -9.95 -30.33
C ASP A 96 3.16 -8.91 -29.21
N HIS A 97 3.26 -7.64 -29.61
CA HIS A 97 3.41 -6.53 -28.67
C HIS A 97 2.21 -6.34 -27.75
N VAL A 98 1.00 -6.63 -28.21
CA VAL A 98 -0.21 -6.46 -27.39
C VAL A 98 -0.21 -7.49 -26.27
N LEU A 99 0.10 -8.74 -26.60
CA LEU A 99 0.27 -9.81 -25.62
C LEU A 99 1.44 -9.52 -24.68
N ALA A 100 2.61 -9.12 -25.20
CA ALA A 100 3.77 -8.79 -24.37
C ALA A 100 3.45 -7.67 -23.38
N ASN A 101 2.83 -6.57 -23.84
CA ASN A 101 2.41 -5.47 -22.98
C ASN A 101 1.40 -5.92 -21.91
N SER A 102 0.45 -6.78 -22.29
CA SER A 102 -0.53 -7.33 -21.35
C SER A 102 0.14 -8.19 -20.29
N ILE A 103 1.10 -9.03 -20.66
CA ILE A 103 1.87 -9.87 -19.72
C ILE A 103 2.68 -9.00 -18.76
N LEU A 104 3.38 -7.99 -19.27
CA LEU A 104 4.18 -7.11 -18.44
C LEU A 104 3.29 -6.34 -17.45
N PHE A 105 2.15 -5.83 -17.91
CA PHE A 105 1.15 -5.22 -17.05
C PHE A 105 0.66 -6.19 -15.97
N MET A 106 0.30 -7.41 -16.33
CA MET A 106 -0.16 -8.42 -15.36
C MET A 106 0.92 -8.79 -14.34
N TRP A 107 2.18 -8.88 -14.77
CA TRP A 107 3.32 -9.14 -13.90
C TRP A 107 3.52 -8.00 -12.90
N GLU A 108 3.58 -6.74 -13.36
CA GLU A 108 3.71 -5.58 -12.46
C GLU A 108 2.49 -5.45 -11.54
N TYR A 109 1.28 -5.64 -12.07
CA TYR A 109 0.04 -5.58 -11.29
C TYR A 109 -0.01 -6.68 -10.22
N SER A 110 0.57 -7.86 -10.47
CA SER A 110 0.62 -8.91 -9.46
C SER A 110 1.44 -8.50 -8.21
N LEU A 111 2.46 -7.65 -8.38
CA LEU A 111 3.22 -7.07 -7.26
C LEU A 111 2.36 -6.11 -6.44
N TRP A 112 1.52 -5.31 -7.11
CA TRP A 112 0.57 -4.43 -6.44
C TRP A 112 -0.50 -5.19 -5.68
N VAL A 113 -1.04 -6.27 -6.25
CA VAL A 113 -2.01 -7.15 -5.56
C VAL A 113 -1.37 -7.77 -4.32
N GLU A 114 -0.14 -8.27 -4.43
CA GLU A 114 0.58 -8.82 -3.27
C GLU A 114 0.77 -7.77 -2.17
N LEU A 115 1.05 -6.51 -2.54
CA LEU A 115 1.16 -5.41 -1.59
C LEU A 115 -0.19 -5.07 -0.93
N ASP A 116 -1.28 -5.06 -1.70
CA ASP A 116 -2.67 -4.81 -1.22
C ASP A 116 -3.11 -5.87 -0.19
N TYR A 117 -2.58 -7.09 -0.26
CA TYR A 117 -2.80 -8.11 0.76
C TYR A 117 -1.82 -8.00 1.94
N ALA A 118 -0.54 -7.76 1.67
CA ALA A 118 0.49 -7.73 2.70
C ALA A 118 0.32 -6.57 3.70
N VAL A 119 -0.10 -5.39 3.22
CA VAL A 119 -0.25 -4.19 4.06
C VAL A 119 -1.32 -4.37 5.13
N PRO A 120 -2.60 -4.71 4.81
CA PRO A 120 -3.64 -4.90 5.83
C PRO A 120 -3.34 -6.04 6.80
N GLU A 121 -2.63 -7.08 6.36
CA GLU A 121 -2.16 -8.17 7.20
C GLU A 121 -1.05 -7.74 8.19
N GLY A 122 -0.42 -6.58 7.99
CA GLY A 122 0.72 -6.13 8.77
C GLY A 122 2.01 -6.88 8.45
N ASP A 123 2.08 -7.59 7.32
CA ASP A 123 3.26 -8.38 6.92
C ASP A 123 4.29 -7.50 6.21
N ILE A 124 5.04 -6.74 7.02
CA ILE A 124 6.14 -5.90 6.52
C ILE A 124 7.23 -6.71 5.80
N GLY A 125 7.35 -8.01 6.10
CA GLY A 125 8.28 -8.90 5.40
C GLY A 125 7.91 -9.07 3.93
N ARG A 126 6.64 -9.37 3.65
CA ARG A 126 6.11 -9.47 2.27
C ARG A 126 6.18 -8.13 1.54
N VAL A 127 5.79 -7.04 2.20
CA VAL A 127 5.94 -5.67 1.67
C VAL A 127 7.39 -5.42 1.24
N TRP A 128 8.35 -5.78 2.10
CA TRP A 128 9.76 -5.56 1.84
C TRP A 128 10.31 -6.36 0.65
N GLU A 129 9.87 -7.61 0.45
CA GLU A 129 10.28 -8.39 -0.72
C GLU A 129 9.83 -7.72 -2.04
N ILE A 130 8.63 -7.13 -2.06
CA ILE A 130 8.13 -6.37 -3.22
C ILE A 130 8.98 -5.12 -3.45
N MET A 131 9.30 -4.38 -2.39
CA MET A 131 10.13 -3.16 -2.48
C MET A 131 11.51 -3.44 -3.09
N LYS A 132 12.13 -4.59 -2.79
CA LYS A 132 13.40 -5.00 -3.44
C LYS A 132 13.25 -5.17 -4.95
N ILE A 133 12.12 -5.71 -5.41
CA ILE A 133 11.84 -5.84 -6.85
C ILE A 133 11.67 -4.44 -7.47
N TRP A 134 11.00 -3.53 -6.76
CA TRP A 134 10.80 -2.15 -7.19
C TRP A 134 12.08 -1.33 -7.28
N VAL A 135 13.14 -1.63 -6.52
CA VAL A 135 14.48 -1.04 -6.73
C VAL A 135 14.90 -1.17 -8.19
N PHE A 136 14.73 -2.35 -8.78
CA PHE A 136 15.08 -2.60 -10.17
C PHE A 136 14.12 -1.88 -11.12
N ILE A 137 12.80 -1.95 -10.90
CA ILE A 137 11.83 -1.25 -11.75
C ILE A 137 12.10 0.26 -11.77
N PHE A 138 12.30 0.89 -10.60
CA PHE A 138 12.59 2.33 -10.53
C PHE A 138 13.94 2.68 -11.14
N ALA A 139 14.95 1.81 -11.00
CA ALA A 139 16.22 1.98 -11.71
C ALA A 139 16.05 1.93 -13.24
N GLY A 140 15.11 1.15 -13.76
CA GLY A 140 14.81 1.13 -15.20
C GLY A 140 13.99 2.33 -15.68
N SER A 141 13.24 2.95 -14.76
CA SER A 141 12.39 4.11 -15.00
C SER A 141 13.20 5.42 -15.09
N SER A 142 12.51 6.54 -15.32
CA SER A 142 13.09 7.90 -15.22
C SER A 142 13.11 8.45 -13.79
N ASN A 143 12.60 7.71 -12.80
CA ASN A 143 12.39 8.21 -11.44
C ASN A 143 13.49 7.72 -10.48
N SER A 144 14.68 8.30 -10.61
CA SER A 144 15.84 7.94 -9.78
C SER A 144 15.65 8.18 -8.29
N ASN A 145 14.77 9.11 -7.89
CA ASN A 145 14.53 9.44 -6.48
C ASN A 145 13.98 8.23 -5.70
N TYR A 146 13.02 7.49 -6.27
CA TYR A 146 12.47 6.30 -5.61
C TYR A 146 13.48 5.15 -5.58
N ARG A 147 14.28 4.99 -6.63
CA ARG A 147 15.40 4.03 -6.62
C ARG A 147 16.36 4.32 -5.47
N ASP A 148 16.80 5.57 -5.35
CA ASP A 148 17.79 5.96 -4.34
C ASP A 148 17.22 5.79 -2.93
N LEU A 149 15.98 6.20 -2.69
CA LEU A 149 15.28 5.99 -1.42
C LEU A 149 15.22 4.50 -1.02
N LEU A 150 14.85 3.63 -1.97
CA LEU A 150 14.76 2.19 -1.69
C LEU A 150 16.14 1.55 -1.49
N LEU A 151 17.17 2.02 -2.21
CA LEU A 151 18.55 1.59 -2.02
C LEU A 151 19.10 2.02 -0.65
N ASP A 152 18.83 3.26 -0.23
CA ASP A 152 19.16 3.78 1.09
C ASP A 152 18.59 2.88 2.18
N MET A 153 17.27 2.64 2.10
CA MET A 153 16.57 1.78 3.03
C MET A 153 17.13 0.34 3.03
N TYR A 154 17.48 -0.19 1.85
CA TYR A 154 18.07 -1.53 1.73
C TYR A 154 19.45 -1.64 2.40
N CYS A 155 20.24 -0.56 2.36
CA CYS A 155 21.57 -0.49 2.95
C CYS A 155 21.54 -0.34 4.48
N PHE A 156 20.47 0.19 5.07
CA PHE A 156 20.34 0.40 6.53
C PHE A 156 19.98 -0.87 7.31
N LYS A 157 20.90 -1.85 7.35
CA LYS A 157 20.70 -3.12 8.05
C LYS A 157 20.47 -2.97 9.55
N ASP A 158 21.20 -2.06 10.20
CA ASP A 158 21.13 -1.87 11.66
C ASP A 158 19.88 -1.07 12.08
N LEU A 159 19.29 -0.32 11.14
CA LEU A 159 18.08 0.46 11.34
C LEU A 159 16.83 -0.25 10.80
N LYS A 160 17.00 -1.45 10.25
CA LYS A 160 15.95 -2.20 9.56
C LYS A 160 14.70 -2.34 10.42
N ASP A 161 14.85 -2.81 11.65
CA ASP A 161 13.70 -3.05 12.54
C ASP A 161 13.01 -1.74 12.92
N ALA A 162 13.77 -0.66 13.11
CA ALA A 162 13.20 0.66 13.37
C ALA A 162 12.43 1.17 12.15
N ILE A 163 12.96 1.04 10.94
CA ILE A 163 12.27 1.43 9.71
C ILE A 163 10.99 0.60 9.53
N TRP A 164 11.08 -0.71 9.71
CA TRP A 164 9.95 -1.63 9.55
C TRP A 164 8.82 -1.36 10.55
N ASN A 165 9.17 -1.08 11.81
CA ASN A 165 8.19 -0.77 12.85
C ASN A 165 7.53 0.61 12.68
N ASN A 166 8.11 1.50 11.87
CA ASN A 166 7.52 2.82 11.55
C ASN A 166 6.85 2.84 10.17
N TRP A 167 6.78 1.72 9.46
CA TRP A 167 6.23 1.68 8.11
C TRP A 167 4.75 1.38 8.07
N LEU A 168 4.31 0.45 8.91
CA LEU A 168 2.91 0.09 9.04
C LEU A 168 2.43 0.49 10.42
N VAL A 169 1.24 1.07 10.47
CA VAL A 169 0.56 1.49 11.68
C VAL A 169 -0.81 0.83 11.75
N ASN A 170 -1.22 0.47 12.95
CA ASN A 170 -2.55 -0.05 13.24
C ASN A 170 -3.13 0.75 14.39
N VAL A 171 -3.93 1.75 14.04
CA VAL A 171 -4.50 2.71 15.00
C VAL A 171 -5.54 2.05 15.91
N GLU A 172 -6.27 1.06 15.38
CA GLU A 172 -7.37 0.39 16.08
C GLU A 172 -6.90 -0.82 16.90
N GLY A 173 -5.74 -1.38 16.56
CA GLY A 173 -5.23 -2.63 17.14
C GLY A 173 -5.94 -3.89 16.63
N GLU A 174 -6.77 -3.78 15.60
CA GLU A 174 -7.53 -4.90 15.03
C GLU A 174 -6.76 -5.61 13.90
N LEU A 175 -6.90 -6.94 13.81
CA LEU A 175 -6.26 -7.71 12.75
C LEU A 175 -6.88 -7.36 11.39
N GLY A 176 -6.05 -7.08 10.38
CA GLY A 176 -6.51 -6.69 9.06
C GLY A 176 -6.62 -5.18 8.84
N ASN A 177 -6.40 -4.35 9.88
CA ASN A 177 -6.53 -2.90 9.81
C ASN A 177 -5.17 -2.17 9.88
N TRP A 178 -4.10 -2.84 9.45
CA TRP A 178 -2.82 -2.18 9.24
C TRP A 178 -2.86 -1.31 7.99
N MET A 179 -2.23 -0.13 8.05
CA MET A 179 -2.07 0.76 6.91
C MET A 179 -0.65 1.32 6.87
N ALA A 180 -0.22 1.83 5.71
CA ALA A 180 1.06 2.50 5.62
C ALA A 180 1.03 3.82 6.42
N ASP A 181 2.09 4.08 7.17
CA ASP A 181 2.18 5.26 8.06
C ASP A 181 2.14 6.58 7.27
N ASP A 182 2.70 6.60 6.06
CA ASP A 182 2.63 7.75 5.16
C ASP A 182 1.19 8.07 4.72
N LEU A 183 0.36 7.04 4.49
CA LEU A 183 -1.06 7.21 4.20
C LEU A 183 -1.82 7.79 5.41
N LEU A 184 -1.47 7.39 6.64
CA LEU A 184 -2.04 7.99 7.83
C LEU A 184 -1.62 9.46 7.96
N GLN A 185 -0.36 9.79 7.65
CA GLN A 185 0.13 11.16 7.62
C GLN A 185 -0.60 11.99 6.55
N GLU A 186 -0.78 11.46 5.35
CA GLU A 186 -1.55 12.11 4.26
C GLU A 186 -3.00 12.36 4.69
N HIS A 187 -3.62 11.39 5.36
CA HIS A 187 -4.97 11.54 5.88
C HIS A 187 -5.09 12.70 6.87
N TYR A 188 -4.16 12.82 7.83
CA TYR A 188 -4.15 13.95 8.77
C TYR A 188 -3.86 15.30 8.10
N ASN A 189 -2.99 15.32 7.09
CA ASN A 189 -2.73 16.54 6.32
C ASN A 189 -3.99 17.00 5.58
N HIS A 190 -4.69 16.08 4.91
CA HIS A 190 -5.93 16.38 4.21
C HIS A 190 -7.03 16.88 5.16
N TRP A 191 -7.15 16.27 6.34
CA TRP A 191 -8.06 16.73 7.39
C TRP A 191 -7.73 18.16 7.86
N PHE A 192 -6.44 18.45 8.06
CA PHE A 192 -5.98 19.78 8.45
C PHE A 192 -6.27 20.84 7.37
N GLU A 193 -6.01 20.52 6.09
CA GLU A 193 -6.33 21.39 4.95
C GLU A 193 -7.83 21.69 4.88
N ALA A 194 -8.68 20.67 5.05
CA ALA A 194 -10.14 20.84 5.05
C ALA A 194 -10.61 21.77 6.19
N ASN A 195 -10.00 21.67 7.38
CA ASN A 195 -10.32 22.57 8.49
C ASN A 195 -9.82 24.00 8.25
N LEU A 196 -8.66 24.17 7.63
CA LEU A 196 -8.14 25.50 7.30
C LEU A 196 -8.98 26.20 6.22
N GLN A 197 -9.42 25.49 5.19
CA GLN A 197 -10.32 26.05 4.17
C GLN A 197 -11.63 26.55 4.79
N LYS A 198 -12.19 25.81 5.76
CA LYS A 198 -13.36 26.23 6.54
C LYS A 198 -13.12 27.50 7.36
N SER A 199 -11.87 27.76 7.78
CA SER A 199 -11.46 28.98 8.49
C SER A 199 -11.13 30.19 7.60
N ASN A 200 -11.53 30.20 6.32
CA ASN A 200 -11.19 31.22 5.31
C ASN A 200 -9.68 31.35 5.01
N GLY A 201 -8.88 30.32 5.29
CA GLY A 201 -7.48 30.25 4.86
C GLY A 201 -7.39 29.86 3.38
N ASN A 202 -6.83 30.73 2.54
CA ASN A 202 -6.66 30.44 1.11
C ASN A 202 -5.43 29.55 0.88
N PHE A 203 -5.63 28.31 0.44
CA PHE A 203 -4.56 27.44 -0.07
C PHE A 203 -4.61 27.44 -1.60
N ASP A 204 -3.45 27.59 -2.25
CA ASP A 204 -3.33 27.61 -3.70
C ASP A 204 -3.89 26.31 -4.32
N GLU A 205 -4.93 26.43 -5.15
CA GLU A 205 -5.73 25.34 -5.76
C GLU A 205 -4.99 24.49 -6.82
N GLN A 206 -3.66 24.44 -6.80
CA GLN A 206 -2.89 23.75 -7.83
C GLN A 206 -2.67 22.26 -7.49
N LEU A 207 -3.75 21.54 -7.23
CA LEU A 207 -3.71 20.08 -7.17
C LEU A 207 -3.56 19.50 -8.58
N HIS A 208 -2.56 18.66 -8.79
CA HIS A 208 -2.26 18.06 -10.09
C HIS A 208 -3.36 17.11 -10.56
N ILE A 209 -4.30 17.60 -11.38
CA ILE A 209 -5.26 16.75 -12.10
C ILE A 209 -4.49 15.78 -12.99
N PHE A 210 -4.81 14.49 -12.88
CA PHE A 210 -4.27 13.41 -13.71
C PHE A 210 -4.26 13.84 -15.19
N ARG A 211 -3.05 13.90 -15.78
CA ARG A 211 -2.89 14.27 -17.19
C ARG A 211 -3.55 13.22 -18.08
N SER A 212 -4.69 13.56 -18.66
CA SER A 212 -5.50 12.70 -19.56
C SER A 212 -4.82 12.31 -20.89
N HIS A 213 -3.56 12.69 -21.10
CA HIS A 213 -2.86 12.57 -22.38
C HIS A 213 -1.70 11.58 -22.39
N ARG A 214 -1.65 10.60 -21.48
CA ARG A 214 -0.69 9.50 -21.63
C ARG A 214 -1.18 8.57 -22.74
N SER A 215 -0.57 8.70 -23.92
CA SER A 215 -0.71 7.75 -25.02
C SER A 215 -0.25 6.36 -24.55
N MET A 216 -1.16 5.38 -24.53
CA MET A 216 -0.85 3.96 -24.31
C MET A 216 -0.24 3.27 -25.55
N GLY A 217 0.02 4.01 -26.64
CA GLY A 217 0.39 3.43 -27.94
C GLY A 217 1.87 3.03 -28.10
N HIS A 218 2.66 2.99 -27.03
CA HIS A 218 4.06 2.60 -27.11
C HIS A 218 4.27 1.18 -26.58
N ALA A 219 5.20 0.43 -27.19
CA ALA A 219 5.65 -0.85 -26.67
C ALA A 219 6.12 -0.65 -25.21
N ALA A 220 5.52 -1.39 -24.29
CA ALA A 220 5.90 -1.31 -22.89
C ALA A 220 7.35 -1.78 -22.75
N THR A 221 8.14 -1.03 -21.98
CA THR A 221 9.53 -1.39 -21.74
C THR A 221 9.59 -2.23 -20.47
N ASN A 222 10.25 -3.39 -20.52
CA ASN A 222 10.59 -4.15 -19.32
C ASN A 222 11.55 -3.33 -18.44
N LEU A 223 10.98 -2.59 -17.48
CA LEU A 223 11.72 -1.70 -16.59
C LEU A 223 12.61 -2.48 -15.62
N PHE A 224 12.23 -3.71 -15.27
CA PHE A 224 13.02 -4.55 -14.37
C PHE A 224 14.38 -4.90 -14.99
N ASP A 225 14.41 -5.46 -16.19
CA ASP A 225 15.66 -5.83 -16.86
C ASP A 225 16.50 -4.61 -17.22
N LYS A 226 15.84 -3.54 -17.69
CA LYS A 226 16.50 -2.26 -17.94
C LYS A 226 17.14 -1.72 -16.67
N GLY A 227 16.47 -1.85 -15.52
CA GLY A 227 17.00 -1.46 -14.22
C GLY A 227 18.19 -2.27 -13.77
N ILE A 228 18.15 -3.60 -13.95
CA ILE A 228 19.31 -4.47 -13.72
C ILE A 228 20.50 -3.99 -14.54
N GLN A 229 20.30 -3.70 -15.82
CA GLN A 229 21.37 -3.21 -16.69
C GLN A 229 21.92 -1.86 -16.23
N GLN A 230 21.04 -0.90 -15.88
CA GLN A 230 21.46 0.42 -15.39
C GLN A 230 22.24 0.36 -14.07
N LEU A 231 21.79 -0.49 -13.14
CA LEU A 231 22.50 -0.71 -11.87
C LEU A 231 23.87 -1.34 -12.12
N LYS A 232 23.97 -2.31 -13.04
CA LYS A 232 25.25 -2.94 -13.41
C LYS A 232 26.21 -1.98 -14.12
N SER A 233 25.71 -1.09 -14.98
CA SER A 233 26.57 -0.29 -15.86
C SER A 233 27.25 0.88 -15.14
N SER A 234 26.58 1.53 -14.20
CA SER A 234 27.15 2.70 -13.50
C SER A 234 26.32 3.23 -12.34
N SER A 235 24.99 3.04 -12.35
CA SER A 235 24.13 3.71 -11.36
C SER A 235 24.41 3.26 -9.93
N LEU A 236 24.77 1.98 -9.73
CA LEU A 236 25.08 1.48 -8.39
C LEU A 236 26.43 2.02 -7.90
N ALA A 237 27.45 2.08 -8.77
CA ALA A 237 28.75 2.64 -8.42
C ALA A 237 28.62 4.11 -8.02
N ALA A 238 27.92 4.92 -8.83
CA ALA A 238 27.69 6.33 -8.53
C ALA A 238 26.90 6.53 -7.22
N PHE A 239 25.94 5.65 -6.92
CA PHE A 239 25.22 5.66 -5.65
C PHE A 239 26.18 5.36 -4.48
N LEU A 240 26.99 4.31 -4.58
CA LEU A 240 27.94 3.95 -3.53
C LEU A 240 28.97 5.05 -3.28
N ASP A 241 29.53 5.65 -4.34
CA ASP A 241 30.48 6.75 -4.24
C ASP A 241 29.87 7.95 -3.47
N LYS A 242 28.64 8.34 -3.83
CA LYS A 242 27.90 9.40 -3.13
C LYS A 242 27.72 9.11 -1.63
N HIS A 243 27.46 7.86 -1.26
CA HIS A 243 27.31 7.48 0.15
C HIS A 243 28.64 7.44 0.89
N THR A 244 29.71 7.00 0.25
CA THR A 244 31.06 7.07 0.79
C THR A 244 31.44 8.52 1.13
N ASP A 245 31.21 9.45 0.20
CA ASP A 245 31.47 10.88 0.41
C ASP A 245 30.66 11.46 1.60
N LEU A 246 29.40 11.07 1.72
CA LEU A 246 28.53 11.51 2.82
C LEU A 246 29.04 10.99 4.17
N VAL A 247 29.45 9.72 4.24
CA VAL A 247 29.98 9.11 5.46
C VAL A 247 31.29 9.79 5.88
N GLU A 248 32.18 10.07 4.93
CA GLU A 248 33.42 10.81 5.19
C GLU A 248 33.13 12.21 5.74
N THR A 249 32.18 12.93 5.13
CA THR A 249 31.76 14.26 5.59
C THR A 249 31.21 14.23 7.02
N LEU A 250 30.37 13.24 7.35
CA LEU A 250 29.82 13.10 8.71
C LEU A 250 30.89 12.75 9.75
N GLN A 251 31.90 11.95 9.36
CA GLN A 251 33.04 11.66 10.21
C GLN A 251 33.87 12.91 10.49
N GLU A 252 34.12 13.76 9.48
CA GLU A 252 34.83 15.03 9.65
C GLU A 252 34.09 15.98 10.60
N ILE A 253 32.76 16.15 10.43
CA ILE A 253 31.94 16.97 11.32
C ILE A 253 32.03 16.47 12.76
N ARG A 254 32.00 15.15 12.96
CA ARG A 254 32.13 14.53 14.29
C ARG A 254 33.49 14.82 14.92
N ILE A 255 34.57 14.72 14.16
CA ILE A 255 35.93 15.04 14.62
C ILE A 255 36.03 16.51 15.01
N LEU A 256 35.53 17.42 14.17
CA LEU A 256 35.53 18.86 14.45
C LEU A 256 34.75 19.20 15.72
N SER A 257 33.56 18.62 15.91
CA SER A 257 32.76 18.82 17.12
C SER A 257 33.48 18.37 18.39
N GLN A 258 34.27 17.29 18.32
CA GLN A 258 35.06 16.81 19.47
C GLN A 258 36.25 17.73 19.75
N CYS A 259 36.92 18.24 18.71
CA CYS A 259 38.02 19.19 18.86
C CYS A 259 37.56 20.51 19.50
N THR A 260 36.41 21.06 19.10
CA THR A 260 35.87 22.29 19.67
C THR A 260 35.51 22.15 21.15
N GLN A 261 35.07 20.98 21.60
CA GLN A 261 34.80 20.71 23.02
C GLN A 261 36.09 20.56 23.85
N ALA A 262 37.19 20.09 23.23
CA ALA A 262 38.49 19.93 23.89
C ALA A 262 39.26 21.25 24.04
N THR A 263 39.08 22.20 23.12
CA THR A 263 39.63 23.56 23.23
C THR A 263 38.70 24.42 24.06
N GLY A 264 38.74 24.24 25.38
CA GLY A 264 37.88 24.95 26.33
C GLY A 264 37.76 26.44 26.02
N SER A 265 36.54 26.86 25.67
CA SER A 265 36.19 28.28 25.79
C SER A 265 36.30 28.69 27.26
N PRO A 266 36.90 29.85 27.56
CA PRO A 266 36.99 30.35 28.92
C PRO A 266 35.58 30.54 29.46
N ASN A 267 35.36 29.95 30.63
CA ASN A 267 34.13 29.99 31.38
C ASN A 267 33.73 31.44 31.69
N ILE A 268 32.89 32.04 30.84
CA ILE A 268 32.15 33.26 31.16
C ILE A 268 30.71 32.83 31.40
N ASN A 269 30.44 32.42 32.64
CA ASN A 269 29.16 32.62 33.32
C ASN A 269 29.37 32.36 34.81
N GLU A 270 29.91 33.40 35.47
CA GLU A 270 29.54 33.72 36.83
C GLU A 270 28.01 33.89 36.91
N SER A 271 27.41 33.13 37.84
CA SER A 271 26.24 33.55 38.61
C SER A 271 24.97 33.97 37.85
N LEU A 272 24.22 32.99 37.35
CA LEU A 272 22.76 33.00 37.52
C LEU A 272 22.32 31.61 37.96
N THR A 273 22.15 31.45 39.27
CA THR A 273 21.50 30.30 39.90
C THR A 273 20.03 30.24 39.47
N PRO A 274 19.55 29.17 38.82
CA PRO A 274 18.14 28.85 38.88
C PRO A 274 17.87 28.19 40.24
N SER A 275 16.97 28.79 41.02
CA SER A 275 16.43 28.20 42.24
C SER A 275 15.93 26.77 41.97
N PRO A 276 16.06 25.85 42.93
CA PRO A 276 15.51 24.50 42.79
C PRO A 276 13.99 24.60 42.79
N ILE A 277 13.37 24.36 41.63
CA ILE A 277 11.95 24.01 41.55
C ILE A 277 11.84 22.63 42.21
N GLN A 278 11.24 22.62 43.40
CA GLN A 278 10.85 21.39 44.06
C GLN A 278 9.84 20.61 43.20
N PRO A 279 9.87 19.28 43.21
CA PRO A 279 8.84 18.49 42.55
C PRO A 279 7.52 18.72 43.30
N VAL A 280 6.60 19.44 42.66
CA VAL A 280 5.19 19.42 43.05
C VAL A 280 4.68 18.03 42.68
N HIS A 281 4.59 17.17 43.68
CA HIS A 281 3.72 16.00 43.64
C HIS A 281 2.28 16.50 43.70
N ASP A 282 1.71 16.85 42.54
CA ASP A 282 0.26 16.88 42.41
C ASP A 282 -0.22 15.46 42.11
N SER A 283 -0.48 14.74 43.20
CA SER A 283 -1.40 13.62 43.19
C SER A 283 -2.78 14.14 42.81
N ILE A 284 -3.17 14.02 41.54
CA ILE A 284 -4.59 14.09 41.18
C ILE A 284 -5.24 12.81 41.71
N HIS A 285 -5.84 12.97 42.88
CA HIS A 285 -6.69 12.00 43.54
C HIS A 285 -8.03 11.96 42.79
N ILE A 286 -8.21 11.00 41.88
CA ILE A 286 -9.54 10.65 41.38
C ILE A 286 -10.26 9.92 42.52
N PRO A 287 -11.42 10.38 43.02
CA PRO A 287 -12.18 9.65 44.02
C PRO A 287 -12.92 8.49 43.33
N ILE A 288 -12.48 7.27 43.58
CA ILE A 288 -13.30 6.07 43.36
C ILE A 288 -14.19 5.92 44.61
N PRO A 289 -15.53 5.88 44.48
CA PRO A 289 -16.39 5.60 45.62
C PRO A 289 -16.30 4.12 45.99
N SER A 290 -15.75 3.86 47.17
CA SER A 290 -15.82 2.56 47.83
C SER A 290 -17.26 2.28 48.27
N ASN A 291 -17.80 1.12 47.89
CA ASN A 291 -18.82 0.43 48.69
C ASN A 291 -18.22 -0.90 49.21
N PRO A 292 -18.58 -1.32 50.43
CA PRO A 292 -17.91 -2.40 51.14
C PRO A 292 -18.59 -3.76 50.98
N ASP A 293 -17.93 -4.77 51.56
CA ASP A 293 -18.35 -6.16 51.80
C ASP A 293 -18.01 -7.13 50.63
N ASP A 294 -17.38 -8.30 50.79
CA ASP A 294 -17.04 -9.05 52.00
C ASP A 294 -15.95 -10.13 51.68
N SER A 295 -15.22 -10.52 52.73
CA SER A 295 -14.52 -11.80 52.99
C SER A 295 -14.78 -12.98 52.01
N SER A 296 -13.81 -13.73 51.48
CA SER A 296 -12.96 -14.75 52.16
C SER A 296 -12.22 -15.58 51.08
N THR A 297 -10.89 -15.71 51.14
CA THR A 297 -10.11 -16.86 51.62
C THR A 297 -10.06 -18.13 50.73
N LEU A 298 -8.79 -18.53 50.48
CA LEU A 298 -8.22 -19.88 50.51
C LEU A 298 -7.93 -20.65 49.20
N GLU A 299 -6.74 -21.25 49.29
CA GLU A 299 -5.93 -22.03 48.37
C GLU A 299 -6.56 -23.36 47.93
N GLY A 300 -6.03 -23.92 46.84
CA GLY A 300 -6.16 -25.35 46.60
C GLY A 300 -5.85 -25.78 45.16
N SER A 301 -4.60 -26.19 44.94
CA SER A 301 -4.18 -27.00 43.80
C SER A 301 -4.93 -28.34 43.76
N THR A 302 -5.23 -28.89 42.58
CA THR A 302 -4.98 -30.30 42.24
C THR A 302 -5.24 -30.60 40.76
N ASP A 303 -4.37 -31.45 40.22
CA ASP A 303 -4.41 -32.11 38.93
C ASP A 303 -5.65 -33.01 38.75
N GLY A 304 -6.01 -33.30 37.50
CA GLY A 304 -6.96 -34.35 37.16
C GLY A 304 -7.32 -34.39 35.68
N ASP A 305 -6.66 -35.30 34.96
CA ASP A 305 -7.08 -35.87 33.67
C ASP A 305 -8.53 -36.39 33.72
N ASP A 306 -9.29 -36.23 32.62
CA ASP A 306 -9.96 -37.34 31.90
C ASP A 306 -10.93 -36.83 30.81
N ASN A 307 -10.52 -37.09 29.56
CA ASN A 307 -11.20 -37.88 28.54
C ASN A 307 -12.75 -37.91 28.37
N SER A 308 -13.14 -37.92 27.09
CA SER A 308 -14.44 -38.34 26.49
C SER A 308 -15.60 -37.36 26.68
N SER A 309 -16.57 -37.21 25.79
CA SER A 309 -16.85 -37.69 24.43
C SER A 309 -18.05 -36.87 23.96
N SER A 310 -18.12 -36.64 22.65
CA SER A 310 -19.33 -36.47 21.84
C SER A 310 -20.68 -36.41 22.58
N ASP A 311 -21.42 -35.32 22.41
CA ASP A 311 -22.84 -35.45 22.09
C ASP A 311 -23.35 -34.27 21.25
N ASP A 312 -24.04 -34.64 20.18
CA ASP A 312 -24.75 -33.78 19.25
C ASP A 312 -26.01 -33.24 19.94
N SER A 313 -26.25 -31.94 19.83
CA SER A 313 -27.62 -31.42 19.96
C SER A 313 -27.84 -30.22 19.05
N GLN A 314 -28.67 -30.47 18.03
CA GLN A 314 -29.42 -29.45 17.31
C GLN A 314 -30.29 -28.67 18.28
N LEU A 315 -30.21 -27.35 18.26
CA LEU A 315 -31.29 -26.46 18.69
C LEU A 315 -31.38 -25.29 17.71
N ASP A 316 -32.52 -25.25 17.01
CA ASP A 316 -33.06 -24.05 16.37
C ASP A 316 -33.43 -23.03 17.45
N SER A 317 -33.03 -21.78 17.26
CA SER A 317 -33.70 -20.62 17.86
C SER A 317 -33.33 -19.34 17.11
N ASP A 318 -34.32 -18.82 16.39
CA ASP A 318 -34.43 -17.40 16.05
C ASP A 318 -34.41 -16.57 17.34
N GLU A 319 -33.48 -15.61 17.46
CA GLU A 319 -33.78 -14.41 18.24
C GLU A 319 -32.92 -13.22 17.79
N ALA A 320 -33.63 -12.17 17.39
CA ALA A 320 -33.09 -10.85 17.12
C ALA A 320 -32.69 -10.19 18.44
N ALA A 321 -31.40 -9.89 18.60
CA ALA A 321 -30.92 -8.98 19.62
C ALA A 321 -30.19 -7.83 18.93
N GLY A 322 -30.85 -6.67 18.87
CA GLY A 322 -30.21 -5.41 18.53
C GLY A 322 -29.21 -5.05 19.62
N THR A 323 -27.94 -5.31 19.36
CA THR A 323 -26.83 -4.71 20.09
C THR A 323 -26.85 -3.21 19.81
N LYS A 324 -27.05 -2.41 20.87
CA LYS A 324 -26.69 -1.00 20.86
C LYS A 324 -25.17 -0.95 20.65
N GLU A 325 -24.75 -0.57 19.44
CA GLU A 325 -23.37 -0.22 19.16
C GLU A 325 -22.98 0.99 20.02
N ASP A 326 -21.87 0.86 20.73
CA ASP A 326 -21.21 1.95 21.42
C ASP A 326 -20.85 3.05 20.41
N LYS A 327 -21.46 4.22 20.58
CA LYS A 327 -21.32 5.40 19.71
C LYS A 327 -20.00 6.16 19.92
N THR A 328 -18.88 5.47 20.03
CA THR A 328 -17.56 6.11 20.21
C THR A 328 -16.50 5.69 19.20
N ASN A 329 -16.84 4.84 18.21
CA ASN A 329 -15.93 4.56 17.11
C ASN A 329 -15.97 5.68 16.07
N LEU A 330 -14.93 6.53 16.13
CA LEU A 330 -14.65 7.63 15.20
C LEU A 330 -14.38 7.16 13.75
N TYR A 331 -14.27 5.84 13.53
CA TYR A 331 -13.94 5.21 12.26
C TYR A 331 -14.99 4.15 11.89
N LYS A 332 -15.61 4.26 10.70
CA LYS A 332 -16.50 3.22 10.14
C LYS A 332 -15.75 2.41 9.11
N PHE A 333 -15.15 1.30 9.53
CA PHE A 333 -14.67 0.27 8.62
C PHE A 333 -15.86 -0.56 8.10
N LYS A 334 -15.92 -0.81 6.79
CA LYS A 334 -16.87 -1.80 6.28
C LYS A 334 -16.36 -3.18 6.69
N SER A 335 -16.95 -3.75 7.73
CA SER A 335 -16.60 -5.07 8.30
C SER A 335 -16.62 -6.21 7.27
N SER A 336 -17.36 -6.03 6.16
CA SER A 336 -17.41 -7.01 5.06
C SER A 336 -16.23 -6.92 4.09
N THR A 337 -15.48 -5.82 4.08
CA THR A 337 -14.41 -5.57 3.10
C THR A 337 -13.07 -5.19 3.69
N GLY A 338 -12.98 -4.84 4.99
CA GLY A 338 -11.77 -4.30 5.61
C GLY A 338 -11.31 -2.96 5.01
N ARG A 339 -12.02 -2.45 4.00
CA ARG A 339 -11.77 -1.16 3.36
C ARG A 339 -12.52 -0.07 4.12
N LEU A 340 -11.88 1.09 4.18
CA LEU A 340 -12.54 2.30 4.63
C LEU A 340 -13.79 2.57 3.79
N SER A 341 -14.86 2.94 4.48
CA SER A 341 -16.07 3.45 3.85
C SER A 341 -15.80 4.86 3.33
N ASP A 342 -15.97 5.12 2.03
CA ASP A 342 -15.94 6.48 1.46
C ASP A 342 -17.08 7.37 1.98
N ASP A 343 -18.08 6.79 2.65
CA ASP A 343 -19.17 7.51 3.32
C ASP A 343 -18.69 7.97 4.71
N TRP A 344 -17.89 9.03 4.75
CA TRP A 344 -17.38 9.64 5.98
C TRP A 344 -18.40 10.62 6.55
N MET A 345 -19.02 10.24 7.67
CA MET A 345 -20.03 11.00 8.44
C MET A 345 -21.30 11.34 7.66
N ASP A 346 -22.44 10.86 8.16
CA ASP A 346 -23.73 11.36 7.71
C ASP A 346 -23.79 12.85 8.12
N ASP A 347 -24.16 13.75 7.20
CA ASP A 347 -24.16 15.21 7.44
C ASP A 347 -24.92 15.59 8.73
N ALA A 348 -25.90 14.76 9.12
CA ALA A 348 -26.66 14.88 10.35
C ALA A 348 -25.84 14.67 11.64
N GLU A 349 -24.89 13.73 11.65
CA GLU A 349 -24.05 13.40 12.80
C GLU A 349 -22.98 14.50 13.02
N LEU A 350 -22.55 15.13 11.93
CA LEU A 350 -21.64 16.29 11.93
C LEU A 350 -22.36 17.58 12.37
N GLN A 351 -23.66 17.71 12.09
CA GLN A 351 -24.48 18.84 12.52
C GLN A 351 -24.85 18.76 14.02
N GLU A 352 -25.02 17.55 14.56
CA GLU A 352 -25.27 17.31 16.00
C GLU A 352 -24.02 17.61 16.85
N MET A 353 -22.81 17.34 16.32
CA MET A 353 -21.55 17.72 17.00
C MET A 353 -21.25 19.22 17.00
N LEU A 354 -21.91 19.99 16.12
CA LEU A 354 -21.69 21.43 15.95
C LEU A 354 -22.83 22.30 16.54
N GLY A 355 -23.86 21.69 17.14
CA GLY A 355 -24.98 22.41 17.74
C GLY A 355 -24.85 22.58 19.25
N ASP A 356 -24.52 23.81 19.70
CA ASP A 356 -25.14 24.52 20.85
C ASP A 356 -24.38 25.83 21.18
N GLU A 357 -23.98 26.61 20.18
CA GLU A 357 -23.52 28.01 20.37
C GLU A 357 -24.32 28.93 19.46
N GLU A 358 -25.60 29.18 19.74
CA GLU A 358 -26.30 30.42 19.37
C GLU A 358 -27.70 30.45 19.99
N ALA A 359 -27.77 30.67 21.30
CA ALA A 359 -28.98 31.09 21.99
C ALA A 359 -28.64 31.91 23.23
N ASP A 360 -28.07 33.10 23.05
CA ASP A 360 -27.99 34.13 24.10
C ASP A 360 -27.77 35.53 23.47
N GLU A 361 -28.72 35.99 22.64
CA GLU A 361 -28.86 37.41 22.30
C GLU A 361 -30.34 37.85 22.32
N GLU A 362 -30.98 37.77 23.48
CA GLU A 362 -32.13 38.63 23.81
C GLU A 362 -32.04 39.05 25.29
N GLU A 363 -31.53 40.26 25.54
CA GLU A 363 -32.01 41.22 26.56
C GLU A 363 -30.93 42.27 26.87
N ASN A 364 -30.77 43.29 26.03
CA ASN A 364 -30.55 44.66 26.52
C ASN A 364 -30.70 45.73 25.42
N SER A 365 -31.88 46.32 25.31
CA SER A 365 -32.11 47.71 24.87
C SER A 365 -33.60 48.04 25.10
N GLY A 366 -34.01 48.99 25.95
CA GLY A 366 -33.29 50.13 26.51
C GLY A 366 -33.33 51.32 25.57
#